data_AF-A0A933SH43-F1
#
_entry.id   AF-A0A933SH43-F1
#
_cell.length_a   1.000
_cell.length_b   1.000
_cell.length_c   1.000
_cell.angle_alpha   90.00
_cell.angle_beta   90.00
_cell.angle_gamma   90.00
#
_symmetry.space_group_name_H-M   'P 1'
#
loop_
_entity.id
_entity.type
_entity.pdbx_description
1 polymer ?
#
loop_
_entity_poly.entity_id
_entity_poly.type
_entity_poly.pdbx_seq_one_letter_code
_entity_poly.pdbx_strand_id
1 'polypeptide(L)'
;FANRRDMLLRHNGANHRRETIAFSKRDQGVIERAAIHLMLANYWAPSSVNHDRSTPAMKLGLFETPRSPEVLLGKRQFVTQTMITEEWRRYYFGLVDTAEIQNPRRHTLRLAV
;
A
#
# COMPACT_ATOMS: atom_id res chain seq x y z
N PHE A 1 -13.15 -19.96 -3.65
CA PHE A 1 -13.30 -18.57 -4.10
C PHE A 1 -12.01 -17.82 -3.81
N ALA A 2 -11.23 -17.44 -4.83
CA ALA A 2 -10.02 -16.64 -4.63
C ALA A 2 -10.38 -15.16 -4.56
N ASN A 3 -9.85 -14.42 -3.58
CA ASN A 3 -10.04 -12.98 -3.50
C ASN A 3 -9.30 -12.30 -4.68
N ARG A 4 -10.04 -11.64 -5.57
CA ARG A 4 -9.47 -10.94 -6.74
C ARG A 4 -8.37 -9.94 -6.36
N ARG A 5 -8.49 -9.28 -5.21
CA ARG A 5 -7.48 -8.31 -4.74
C ARG A 5 -6.16 -8.99 -4.36
N ASP A 6 -6.22 -10.14 -3.71
CA ASP A 6 -5.03 -10.93 -3.39
C ASP A 6 -4.32 -11.39 -4.67
N MET A 7 -5.08 -11.89 -5.66
CA MET A 7 -4.53 -12.29 -6.96
C MET A 7 -3.85 -11.11 -7.68
N LEU A 8 -4.46 -9.93 -7.68
CA LEU A 8 -3.90 -8.74 -8.29
C LEU A 8 -2.66 -8.24 -7.54
N LEU A 9 -2.66 -8.29 -6.22
CA LEU A 9 -1.50 -7.91 -5.40
C LEU A 9 -0.29 -8.81 -5.74
N ARG A 10 -0.52 -10.13 -5.80
CA ARG A 10 0.51 -11.12 -6.15
C ARG A 10 1.01 -10.98 -7.59
N HIS A 11 0.13 -10.66 -8.52
CA HIS A 11 0.47 -10.49 -9.93
C HIS A 11 1.30 -9.22 -10.18
N ASN A 12 0.95 -8.10 -9.53
CA ASN A 12 1.58 -6.80 -9.77
C ASN A 12 2.84 -6.56 -8.93
N GLY A 13 3.02 -7.27 -7.81
CA GLY A 13 4.19 -7.14 -6.95
C GLY A 13 5.34 -8.06 -7.39
N ALA A 14 6.44 -7.49 -7.90
CA ALA A 14 7.64 -8.28 -8.25
C ALA A 14 8.20 -9.08 -7.05
N ASN A 15 8.07 -8.54 -5.84
CA ASN A 15 8.40 -9.18 -4.57
C ASN A 15 7.48 -10.37 -4.24
N HIS A 16 6.19 -10.27 -4.55
CA HIS A 16 5.24 -11.38 -4.38
C HIS A 16 5.46 -12.47 -5.44
N ARG A 17 5.84 -12.09 -6.67
CA ARG A 17 6.19 -13.06 -7.71
C ARG A 17 7.50 -13.79 -7.41
N ARG A 18 8.42 -13.15 -6.67
CA ARG A 18 9.69 -13.71 -6.19
C ARG A 18 9.67 -13.82 -4.67
N GLU A 19 8.61 -14.41 -4.12
CA GLU A 19 8.38 -14.51 -2.67
C GLU A 19 9.61 -15.11 -1.95
N THR A 20 10.30 -16.05 -2.60
CA THR A 20 11.49 -16.69 -2.05
C THR A 20 12.74 -15.80 -1.98
N ILE A 21 12.83 -14.73 -2.78
CA ILE A 21 14.08 -13.95 -2.98
C ILE A 21 13.95 -12.51 -2.48
N ALA A 22 12.80 -11.87 -2.76
CA ALA A 22 12.64 -10.43 -2.61
C ALA A 22 11.35 -10.05 -1.88
N PHE A 23 10.70 -10.98 -1.18
CA PHE A 23 9.52 -10.68 -0.39
C PHE A 23 9.80 -9.63 0.69
N SER A 24 8.76 -8.88 1.05
CA SER A 24 8.85 -7.92 2.14
C SER A 24 9.13 -8.67 3.44
N LYS A 25 10.33 -8.50 3.99
CA LYS A 25 10.78 -9.26 5.17
C LYS A 25 10.08 -8.88 6.46
N ARG A 26 9.35 -7.76 6.50
CA ARG A 26 8.57 -7.29 7.65
C ARG A 26 7.13 -6.98 7.22
N ASP A 27 6.18 -7.18 8.14
CA ASP A 27 4.74 -6.99 7.89
C ASP A 27 4.39 -5.59 7.43
N GLN A 28 4.99 -4.57 8.04
CA GLN A 28 4.76 -3.20 7.60
C GLN A 28 5.17 -2.98 6.14
N GLY A 29 6.20 -3.65 5.65
CA GLY A 29 6.61 -3.56 4.25
C GLY A 29 5.65 -4.29 3.30
N VAL A 30 4.90 -5.28 3.80
CA VAL A 30 3.78 -5.88 3.05
C VAL A 30 2.61 -4.90 3.01
N ILE A 31 2.25 -4.34 4.17
CA ILE A 31 1.13 -3.41 4.33
C ILE A 31 1.33 -2.12 3.51
N GLU A 32 2.50 -1.51 3.53
CA GLU A 32 2.83 -0.32 2.74
C GLU A 32 2.65 -0.57 1.23
N ARG A 33 3.10 -1.72 0.74
CA ARG A 33 2.93 -2.11 -0.67
C ARG A 33 1.47 -2.39 -1.00
N ALA A 34 0.74 -3.05 -0.10
CA ALA A 34 -0.69 -3.27 -0.25
C ALA A 34 -1.44 -1.94 -0.31
N ALA A 35 -1.07 -0.94 0.50
CA ALA A 35 -1.67 0.39 0.47
C ALA A 35 -1.47 1.07 -0.90
N ILE A 36 -0.27 1.01 -1.48
CA ILE A 36 -0.01 1.53 -2.84
C ILE A 36 -0.87 0.78 -3.87
N HIS A 37 -0.94 -0.55 -3.77
CA HIS A 37 -1.76 -1.35 -4.68
C HIS A 37 -3.25 -0.97 -4.60
N LEU A 38 -3.79 -0.84 -3.38
CA LEU A 38 -5.17 -0.44 -3.16
C LEU A 38 -5.44 0.98 -3.67
N MET A 39 -4.52 1.91 -3.47
CA MET A 39 -4.61 3.25 -4.02
C MET A 39 -4.74 3.20 -5.55
N LEU A 40 -3.80 2.55 -6.23
CA LEU A 40 -3.82 2.44 -7.70
C LEU A 40 -5.09 1.75 -8.18
N ALA A 41 -5.45 0.64 -7.55
CA ALA A 41 -6.53 -0.20 -8.01
C ALA A 41 -7.93 0.31 -7.61
N ASN A 42 -8.03 1.37 -6.81
CA ASN A 42 -9.30 2.04 -6.49
C ASN A 42 -9.46 3.39 -7.21
N TYR A 43 -8.36 4.13 -7.36
CA TYR A 43 -8.43 5.52 -7.82
C TYR A 43 -7.93 5.72 -9.26
N TRP A 44 -7.03 4.87 -9.76
CA TRP A 44 -6.41 5.04 -11.07
C TRP A 44 -6.84 3.98 -12.08
N ALA A 45 -6.77 2.70 -11.71
CA ALA A 45 -6.99 1.60 -12.63
C ALA A 45 -8.49 1.39 -12.90
N PRO A 46 -8.88 1.18 -14.17
CA PRO A 46 -10.26 0.85 -14.51
C PRO A 46 -10.68 -0.49 -13.91
N SER A 47 -11.97 -0.63 -13.60
CA SER A 47 -12.52 -1.89 -13.10
C SER A 47 -12.39 -3.02 -14.15
N SER A 48 -12.54 -2.67 -15.43
CA SER A 48 -12.33 -3.55 -16.58
C SER A 48 -11.79 -2.77 -17.78
N VAL A 49 -10.67 -3.21 -18.36
CA VAL A 49 -10.09 -2.55 -19.54
C VAL A 49 -10.98 -2.71 -20.78
N ASN A 50 -11.75 -3.81 -20.86
CA ASN A 50 -12.52 -4.17 -22.05
C ASN A 50 -13.98 -3.70 -22.01
N HIS A 51 -14.54 -3.48 -20.82
CA HIS A 51 -15.99 -3.28 -20.67
C HIS A 51 -16.35 -2.01 -19.91
N ASP A 52 -15.51 -1.60 -18.95
CA ASP A 52 -15.86 -0.50 -18.06
C ASP A 52 -14.61 0.21 -17.54
N ARG A 53 -14.32 1.34 -18.16
CA ARG A 53 -13.15 2.17 -17.86
C ARG A 53 -13.31 3.01 -16.59
N SER A 54 -14.44 2.92 -15.89
CA SER A 54 -14.61 3.60 -14.60
C SER A 54 -13.80 2.90 -13.49
N THR A 55 -13.18 3.70 -12.64
CA THR A 55 -12.48 3.22 -11.45
C THR A 55 -13.48 2.91 -10.34
N PRO A 56 -13.14 2.06 -9.36
CA PRO A 56 -14.01 1.83 -8.19
C PRO A 56 -14.41 3.12 -7.47
N ALA A 57 -13.50 4.10 -7.34
CA ALA A 57 -13.82 5.38 -6.73
C ALA A 57 -14.84 6.20 -7.54
N MET A 58 -14.80 6.10 -8.89
CA MET A 58 -15.82 6.73 -9.74
C MET A 58 -17.19 6.09 -9.57
N LYS A 59 -17.23 4.75 -9.49
CA LYS A 59 -18.48 4.01 -9.25
C LYS A 59 -19.14 4.37 -7.93
N LEU A 60 -18.33 4.70 -6.92
CA LEU A 60 -18.80 5.17 -5.62
C LEU A 60 -19.17 6.67 -5.61
N GLY A 61 -19.02 7.37 -6.74
CA GLY A 61 -19.29 8.81 -6.84
C GLY A 61 -18.28 9.70 -6.10
N LEU A 62 -17.14 9.15 -5.66
CA LEU A 62 -16.11 9.90 -4.96
C LEU A 62 -15.33 10.84 -5.89
N PHE A 63 -15.24 10.46 -7.17
CA PHE A 63 -14.57 11.24 -8.21
C PHE A 63 -15.25 11.06 -9.56
N GLU A 64 -15.25 12.12 -10.38
CA GLU A 64 -15.81 12.07 -11.73
C GLU A 64 -14.83 11.46 -12.74
N THR A 65 -13.53 11.49 -12.44
CA THR A 65 -12.45 11.01 -13.33
C THR A 65 -11.41 10.19 -12.56
N PRO A 66 -10.64 9.32 -13.24
CA PRO A 66 -9.53 8.61 -12.62
C PRO A 66 -8.53 9.60 -12.00
N ARG A 67 -8.00 9.28 -10.81
CA ARG A 67 -7.00 10.10 -10.12
C ARG A 67 -5.62 9.48 -10.30
N SER A 68 -4.71 10.26 -10.90
CA SER A 68 -3.34 9.82 -11.13
C SER A 68 -2.56 9.71 -9.82
N PRO A 69 -1.50 8.88 -9.76
CA PRO A 69 -0.63 8.80 -8.59
C PRO A 69 -0.05 10.16 -8.21
N GLU A 70 0.29 11.00 -9.19
CA GLU A 70 0.84 12.34 -8.99
C GLU A 70 -0.18 13.26 -8.31
N VAL A 71 -1.47 13.13 -8.64
CA VAL A 71 -2.53 13.90 -7.99
C VAL A 71 -2.78 13.38 -6.57
N LEU A 72 -2.83 12.06 -6.38
CA LEU A 72 -3.09 11.44 -5.07
C LEU A 72 -1.96 11.67 -4.08
N LEU A 73 -0.72 11.66 -4.56
CA LEU A 73 0.50 11.83 -3.76
C LEU A 73 1.08 13.25 -3.86
N GLY A 74 0.44 14.15 -4.63
CA GLY A 74 0.95 15.50 -4.91
C GLY A 74 0.94 16.44 -3.72
N LYS A 75 0.25 16.06 -2.63
CA LYS A 75 0.33 16.74 -1.35
C LYS A 75 1.03 15.84 -0.35
N ARG A 76 2.09 16.34 0.27
CA ARG A 76 2.73 15.67 1.39
C ARG A 76 1.77 15.66 2.58
N GLN A 77 1.26 14.49 2.93
CA GLN A 77 0.49 14.30 4.15
C GLN A 77 1.43 13.91 5.29
N PHE A 78 1.40 14.68 6.37
CA PHE A 78 2.13 14.34 7.57
C PHE A 78 1.25 13.46 8.46
N VAL A 79 1.79 12.32 8.89
CA VAL A 79 1.08 11.39 9.78
C VAL A 79 0.61 12.06 11.08
N THR A 80 1.33 13.10 11.53
CA THR A 80 1.01 13.91 12.70
C THR A 80 -0.19 14.84 12.50
N GLN A 81 -0.59 15.09 11.25
CA GLN A 81 -1.69 15.97 10.86
C GLN A 81 -2.89 15.20 10.29
N THR A 82 -2.81 13.86 10.21
CA THR A 82 -3.89 13.00 9.75
C THR A 82 -4.48 12.23 10.92
N MET A 83 -5.81 12.08 10.93
CA MET A 83 -6.48 11.18 11.86
C MET A 83 -6.31 9.74 11.39
N ILE A 84 -5.30 9.05 11.92
CA ILE A 84 -5.15 7.60 11.83
C ILE A 84 -5.12 7.00 13.23
N THR A 85 -5.56 5.75 13.37
CA THR A 85 -5.54 5.06 14.65
C THR A 85 -4.10 4.79 15.11
N GLU A 86 -3.93 4.51 16.41
CA GLU A 86 -2.61 4.23 16.97
C GLU A 86 -1.98 2.97 16.36
N GLU A 87 -2.79 1.98 16.01
CA GLU A 87 -2.32 0.77 15.31
C GLU A 87 -1.67 1.11 13.97
N TRP A 88 -2.31 1.97 13.17
CA TRP A 88 -1.76 2.41 11.89
C TRP A 88 -0.53 3.30 12.06
N ARG A 89 -0.44 4.08 13.14
CA ARG A 89 0.79 4.82 13.49
C ARG A 89 1.96 3.87 13.75
N ARG A 90 1.73 2.78 14.47
CA ARG A 90 2.76 1.77 14.73
C ARG A 90 3.29 1.14 13.45
N TYR A 91 2.42 0.83 12.49
CA TYR A 91 2.85 0.36 11.18
C TYR A 91 3.67 1.43 10.42
N TYR A 92 3.17 2.67 10.37
CA TYR A 92 3.83 3.79 9.69
C TYR A 92 5.25 4.07 10.22
N PHE A 93 5.42 4.05 11.55
CA PHE A 93 6.71 4.27 12.19
C PHE A 93 7.58 3.00 12.31
N GLY A 94 7.13 1.86 11.75
CA GLY A 94 7.88 0.61 11.79
C GLY A 94 8.06 0.00 13.18
N LEU A 95 7.13 0.28 14.09
CA LEU A 95 7.10 -0.17 15.49
C LEU A 95 6.49 -1.57 15.68
N VAL A 96 5.93 -2.15 14.62
CA VAL A 96 5.39 -3.51 14.65
C VAL A 96 6.53 -4.50 14.38
N ASP A 97 6.66 -5.46 15.29
CA ASP A 97 7.59 -6.56 15.16
C ASP A 97 6.88 -7.72 14.45
N THR A 98 7.56 -8.30 13.46
CA THR A 98 7.05 -9.43 12.68
C THR A 98 7.37 -10.72 13.42
N ALA A 99 6.35 -11.52 13.69
CA ALA A 99 6.44 -12.69 14.58
C ALA A 99 7.50 -13.71 14.12
N GLU A 100 7.67 -13.85 12.81
CA GLU A 100 8.59 -14.78 12.16
C GLU A 100 10.05 -14.30 12.20
N ILE A 101 10.29 -13.04 12.59
CA ILE A 101 11.64 -12.49 12.72
C ILE A 101 12.07 -12.56 14.18
N GLN A 102 13.01 -13.46 14.48
CA GLN A 102 13.51 -13.66 15.84
C GLN A 102 14.13 -12.40 16.47
N ASN A 103 14.79 -11.55 15.67
CA ASN A 103 15.50 -10.35 16.16
C ASN A 103 15.23 -9.13 15.24
N PRO A 104 14.03 -8.54 15.28
CA PRO A 104 13.66 -7.44 14.38
C PRO A 104 14.45 -6.18 14.75
N ARG A 105 15.31 -5.72 13.84
CA ARG A 105 16.04 -4.45 14.00
C ARG A 105 15.16 -3.28 13.58
N ARG A 106 15.08 -2.25 14.43
CA ARG A 106 14.42 -0.99 14.12
C ARG A 106 15.42 -0.01 13.55
N HIS A 107 15.04 0.66 12.48
CA HIS A 107 15.83 1.78 11.95
C HIS A 107 15.67 2.94 12.92
N THR A 108 16.76 3.25 13.62
CA THR A 108 16.90 4.49 14.38
C THR A 108 17.70 5.45 13.52
N LEU A 109 17.20 6.67 13.35
CA LEU A 109 17.98 7.72 12.71
C LEU A 109 19.21 7.95 13.59
N ARG A 110 20.40 7.70 13.03
CA ARG A 110 21.65 8.19 13.62
C ARG A 110 21.86 9.59 13.05
N LEU A 111 22.02 10.58 13.92
CA LEU A 111 22.51 11.89 13.50
C LEU A 111 23.85 11.67 12.78
N ALA A 112 23.98 12.22 11.58
CA ALA A 112 25.29 12.35 10.95
C ALA A 112 26.08 13.32 11.83
N VAL A 113 27.18 12.83 12.41
CA VAL A 113 28.17 13.64 13.13
C VAL A 113 29.20 14.11 12.12
#